data_AF-A0A963IZ83-F1
#
_entry.id   AF-A0A963IZ83-F1
#
_cell.length_a   1.000
_cell.length_b   1.000
_cell.length_c   1.000
_cell.angle_alpha   90.00
_cell.angle_beta   90.00
_cell.angle_gamma   90.00
#
_symmetry.space_group_name_H-M   'P 1'
#
loop_
_entity.id
_entity.type
_entity.pdbx_description
1 polymer ?
#
loop_
_entity_poly.entity_id
_entity_poly.type
_entity_poly.pdbx_seq_one_letter_code
_entity_poly.pdbx_strand_id
1 'polypeptide(L)'
;LPPEYRAEPELALAGGTDGMDFIRHLLREAPARMSEHAVLVLEIGNERAHFETAFPTLPVFWLDTSAGDDQVLLITQAALRGGAGVR
;
A
#
# COMPACT_ATOMS: atom_id res chain seq x y z
N LEU A 1 13.74 1.32 -14.88
CA LEU A 1 12.69 2.30 -15.25
C LEU A 1 12.85 2.72 -16.70
N PRO A 2 11.80 2.57 -17.52
CA PRO A 2 11.73 3.13 -18.86
C PRO A 2 11.97 4.66 -18.88
N PRO A 3 12.36 5.25 -20.02
CA PRO A 3 12.68 6.67 -20.13
C PRO A 3 11.55 7.61 -19.68
N GLU A 4 10.30 7.25 -19.92
CA GLU A 4 9.12 8.02 -19.54
C GLU A 4 9.00 8.20 -18.02
N TYR A 5 9.27 7.15 -17.23
CA TYR A 5 9.27 7.24 -15.76
C TYR A 5 10.45 8.05 -15.23
N ARG A 6 11.57 8.13 -15.96
CA ARG A 6 12.73 8.94 -15.55
C ARG A 6 12.48 10.44 -15.73
N ALA A 7 11.42 10.84 -16.42
CA ALA A 7 11.01 12.24 -16.53
C ALA A 7 10.16 12.69 -15.33
N GLU A 8 9.66 11.75 -14.52
CA GLU A 8 8.91 12.06 -13.31
C GLU A 8 9.83 12.40 -12.13
N PRO A 9 9.36 13.20 -11.16
CA PRO A 9 10.12 13.46 -9.94
C PRO A 9 10.47 12.15 -9.22
N GLU A 10 11.73 12.00 -8.79
CA GLU A 10 12.16 10.78 -8.08
C GLU A 10 11.31 10.50 -6.84
N LEU A 11 10.90 11.54 -6.11
CA LEU A 11 10.01 11.43 -4.94
C LEU A 11 8.65 10.78 -5.28
N ALA A 12 8.18 10.90 -6.52
CA ALA A 12 6.93 10.27 -6.96
C ALA A 12 7.07 8.76 -7.20
N LEU A 13 8.31 8.25 -7.31
CA LEU A 13 8.62 6.85 -7.64
C LEU A 13 9.43 6.13 -6.54
N ALA A 14 10.04 6.87 -5.62
CA ALA A 14 10.92 6.33 -4.60
C ALA A 14 10.14 5.52 -3.56
N GLY A 15 10.26 4.19 -3.65
CA GLY A 15 9.69 3.25 -2.67
C GLY A 15 10.71 2.64 -1.70
N GLY A 16 12.00 3.00 -1.79
CA GLY A 16 13.05 2.34 -1.02
C GLY A 16 13.48 1.00 -1.63
N THR A 17 14.18 0.17 -0.85
CA THR A 17 14.80 -1.07 -1.36
C THR A 17 13.81 -2.16 -1.75
N ASP A 18 12.62 -2.18 -1.14
CA ASP A 18 11.55 -3.15 -1.38
C ASP A 18 10.25 -2.49 -1.88
N GLY A 19 10.30 -1.19 -2.23
CA GLY A 19 9.14 -0.44 -2.70
C GLY A 19 8.18 0.07 -1.63
N MET A 20 8.38 -0.25 -0.34
CA MET A 20 7.36 -0.07 0.71
C MET A 20 7.64 1.05 1.72
N ASP A 21 8.66 1.89 1.54
CA ASP A 21 9.01 2.90 2.55
C ASP A 21 7.89 3.93 2.80
N PHE A 22 7.30 4.47 1.72
CA PHE A 22 6.15 5.37 1.83
C PHE A 22 4.93 4.63 2.42
N ILE A 23 4.65 3.41 1.95
CA ILE A 23 3.52 2.61 2.41
C ILE A 23 3.64 2.31 3.90
N ARG A 24 4.81 1.89 4.41
CA ARG A 24 5.05 1.68 5.85
C ARG A 24 4.73 2.93 6.67
N HIS A 25 5.18 4.10 6.21
CA HIS A 25 4.86 5.34 6.90
C HIS A 25 3.35 5.64 6.88
N LEU A 26 2.71 5.51 5.71
CA LEU A 26 1.28 5.75 5.54
C LEU A 26 0.44 4.83 6.45
N LEU A 27 0.69 3.52 6.42
CA LEU A 27 -0.08 2.54 7.19
C LEU A 27 0.08 2.73 8.71
N ARG A 28 1.24 3.22 9.16
CA ARG A 28 1.50 3.56 10.57
C ARG A 28 0.71 4.78 11.02
N GLU A 29 0.58 5.78 10.17
CA GLU A 29 0.02 7.08 10.51
C GLU A 29 -1.48 7.21 10.22
N ALA A 30 -1.99 6.52 9.20
CA ALA A 30 -3.37 6.59 8.77
C ALA A 30 -4.40 6.31 9.88
N PRO A 31 -4.25 5.28 10.74
CA PRO A 31 -5.31 4.87 11.67
C PRO A 31 -5.69 5.92 12.71
N ALA A 32 -4.77 6.84 13.02
CA ALA A 32 -5.00 7.96 13.93
C ALA A 32 -5.85 9.08 13.30
N ARG A 33 -5.99 9.09 11.98
CA ARG A 33 -6.68 10.13 11.19
C ARG A 33 -7.96 9.62 10.53
N MET A 34 -8.27 8.33 10.71
CA MET A 34 -9.43 7.66 10.13
C MET A 34 -10.61 7.63 11.11
N SER A 35 -11.82 7.86 10.60
CA SER A 35 -13.08 7.54 11.31
C SER A 35 -13.20 6.03 11.56
N GLU A 36 -14.01 5.63 12.53
CA GLU A 36 -14.14 4.24 13.01
C GLU A 36 -14.37 3.20 11.91
N HIS A 37 -15.17 3.53 10.89
CA HIS A 37 -15.53 2.63 9.79
C HIS A 37 -14.88 2.99 8.46
N ALA A 38 -13.85 3.84 8.48
CA ALA A 38 -13.16 4.21 7.26
C ALA A 38 -12.38 3.04 6.67
N VAL A 39 -12.18 3.10 5.37
CA VAL A 39 -11.33 2.19 4.61
C VAL A 39 -10.24 3.01 3.93
N LEU A 40 -9.06 2.41 3.79
CA LEU A 40 -7.97 2.92 2.98
C LEU A 40 -7.94 2.09 1.69
N VAL A 41 -8.04 2.74 0.54
CA VAL A 41 -7.87 2.10 -0.77
C VAL A 41 -6.54 2.57 -1.35
N LEU A 42 -5.70 1.63 -1.76
CA LEU A 42 -4.35 1.89 -2.27
C LEU A 42 -4.18 1.22 -3.62
N GLU A 43 -3.59 1.94 -4.56
CA GLU A 43 -3.04 1.37 -5.79
C GLU A 43 -1.53 1.24 -5.61
N ILE A 44 -0.97 0.06 -5.88
CA ILE A 44 0.45 -0.24 -5.74
C ILE A 44 1.09 -0.77 -7.04
N GLY A 45 0.37 -0.71 -8.17
CA GLY A 45 0.87 -1.21 -9.45
C GLY A 45 1.23 -2.71 -9.39
N ASN A 46 2.44 -3.08 -9.84
CA ASN A 46 2.89 -4.48 -9.91
C ASN A 46 3.57 -4.97 -8.61
N GLU A 47 3.26 -4.34 -7.47
CA GLU A 47 4.00 -4.55 -6.21
C GLU A 47 3.33 -5.52 -5.23
N ARG A 48 2.28 -6.26 -5.65
CA ARG A 48 1.55 -7.20 -4.78
C ARG A 48 2.46 -8.15 -4.01
N ALA A 49 3.43 -8.78 -4.69
CA ALA A 49 4.36 -9.71 -4.04
C ALA A 49 5.24 -9.03 -2.97
N HIS A 50 5.73 -7.81 -3.23
CA HIS A 50 6.51 -7.04 -2.27
C HIS A 50 5.63 -6.59 -1.09
N PHE A 51 4.40 -6.17 -1.36
CA PHE A 51 3.44 -5.80 -0.32
C PHE A 51 3.11 -7.00 0.60
N GLU A 52 2.76 -8.14 0.03
CA GLU A 52 2.46 -9.35 0.82
C GLU A 52 3.68 -9.85 1.60
N THR A 53 4.90 -9.68 1.06
CA THR A 53 6.14 -9.99 1.78
C THR A 53 6.40 -9.03 2.94
N ALA A 54 6.16 -7.73 2.75
CA ALA A 54 6.38 -6.71 3.76
C ALA A 54 5.31 -6.72 4.88
N PHE A 55 4.07 -7.11 4.55
CA PHE A 55 2.92 -7.08 5.45
C PHE A 55 2.19 -8.45 5.52
N PRO A 56 2.89 -9.55 5.84
CA PRO A 56 2.40 -10.93 5.63
C PRO A 56 1.17 -11.31 6.46
N THR A 57 0.87 -10.52 7.49
CA THR A 57 -0.17 -10.74 8.48
C THR A 57 -1.24 -9.66 8.45
N LEU A 58 -1.10 -8.63 7.60
CA LEU A 58 -2.06 -7.55 7.49
C LEU A 58 -3.26 -8.01 6.66
N PRO A 59 -4.49 -8.03 7.22
CA PRO A 59 -5.67 -8.39 6.44
C PRO A 59 -5.98 -7.31 5.41
N VAL A 60 -5.99 -7.69 4.13
CA VAL A 60 -6.34 -6.81 3.00
C VAL A 60 -7.31 -7.50 2.06
N PHE A 61 -8.08 -6.71 1.30
CA PHE A 61 -8.93 -7.18 0.23
C PHE A 61 -8.42 -6.65 -1.10
N TRP A 62 -7.96 -7.53 -1.98
CA TRP A 62 -7.62 -7.16 -3.35
C TRP A 62 -8.90 -6.92 -4.15
N LEU A 63 -8.92 -5.83 -4.93
CA LEU A 63 -10.08 -5.39 -5.67
C LEU A 63 -9.88 -5.65 -7.16
N ASP A 64 -10.85 -6.31 -7.77
CA ASP A 64 -10.91 -6.45 -9.23
C ASP A 64 -11.11 -5.09 -9.89
N THR A 65 -10.24 -4.74 -10.83
CA THR A 65 -10.33 -3.54 -11.65
C THR A 65 -10.30 -3.89 -13.14
N SER A 66 -10.58 -2.92 -14.01
CA SER A 66 -10.40 -3.10 -15.46
C SER A 66 -8.92 -3.33 -15.86
N ALA A 67 -7.97 -2.97 -15.00
CA ALA A 67 -6.54 -3.12 -15.23
C ALA A 67 -5.97 -4.44 -14.66
N GLY A 68 -6.79 -5.22 -13.94
CA GLY A 68 -6.40 -6.46 -13.26
C GLY A 68 -6.94 -6.53 -11.84
N ASP A 69 -6.60 -7.61 -11.14
CA ASP A 69 -7.06 -7.98 -9.79
C ASP A 69 -5.99 -7.79 -8.70
N ASP A 70 -4.79 -7.34 -9.07
CA ASP A 70 -3.61 -7.33 -8.20
C ASP A 70 -3.05 -5.94 -7.89
N GLN A 71 -3.61 -4.89 -8.46
CA GLN A 71 -3.03 -3.54 -8.34
C GLN A 71 -3.63 -2.71 -7.23
N VAL A 72 -4.89 -2.99 -6.85
CA VAL A 72 -5.65 -2.19 -5.90
C VAL A 72 -6.06 -3.04 -4.70
N LEU A 73 -5.80 -2.53 -3.50
CA LEU A 73 -6.20 -3.16 -2.25
C LEU A 73 -7.00 -2.23 -1.37
N LEU A 74 -7.85 -2.82 -0.54
CA LEU A 74 -8.60 -2.18 0.52
C LEU A 74 -8.15 -2.70 1.87
N ILE A 75 -7.94 -1.77 2.80
CA ILE A 75 -7.59 -2.06 4.19
C ILE A 75 -8.58 -1.33 5.10
N THR A 76 -9.18 -2.06 6.04
CA THR A 76 -10.07 -1.42 7.02
C THR A 76 -9.26 -0.70 8.08
N GLN A 77 -9.82 0.36 8.65
CA GLN A 77 -9.23 1.05 9.80
C GLN A 77 -8.92 0.08 10.95
N ALA A 78 -9.85 -0.86 11.22
CA ALA A 78 -9.71 -1.87 12.25
C ALA A 78 -8.52 -2.81 12.01
N ALA A 79 -8.30 -3.24 10.76
CA ALA A 79 -7.15 -4.07 10.39
C ALA A 79 -5.83 -3.34 10.65
N LEU A 80 -5.75 -2.05 10.31
CA LEU A 80 -4.55 -1.24 10.57
C LEU A 80 -4.30 -1.03 12.07
N ARG A 81 -5.36 -0.84 12.88
CA ARG A 81 -5.24 -0.76 14.35
C ARG A 81 -4.83 -2.08 15.00
N GLY A 82 -5.17 -3.21 14.39
CA GLY A 82 -4.80 -4.54 14.88
C GLY A 82 -3.29 -4.81 14.93
N GLY A 83 -2.47 -3.94 14.34
CA GLY A 83 -1.00 -3.93 14.51
C GLY A 83 -0.27 -5.15 13.93
N ALA A 84 -0.94 -5.97 13.12
CA ALA A 84 -0.42 -7.27 12.74
C ALA A 84 0.82 -7.20 11.83
N GLY A 85 0.97 -6.17 10.99
CA GLY A 85 2.03 -6.12 9.96
C GLY A 85 2.83 -4.81 9.85
N VAL A 86 2.49 -3.76 10.60
CA VAL A 86 3.14 -2.43 10.46
C VAL A 86 4.04 -2.16 11.67
N ARG A 87 5.22 -2.77 11.69
CA ARG A 87 6.29 -2.43 12.66
C ARG A 87 7.41 -1.68 11.98
#